data_AF-A0AAN8ZV63-F1
#
_entry.id   AF-A0AAN8ZV63-F1
#
_cell.length_a   1.000
_cell.length_b   1.000
_cell.length_c   1.000
_cell.angle_alpha   90.00
_cell.angle_beta   90.00
_cell.angle_gamma   90.00
#
_symmetry.space_group_name_H-M   'P 1'
#
loop_
_entity.id
_entity.type
_entity.pdbx_description
1 polymer ?
#
loop_
_entity_poly.entity_id
_entity_poly.type
_entity_poly.pdbx_seq_one_letter_code
_entity_poly.pdbx_strand_id
1 'polypeptide(L)' 'MLPDTGADVTLIGIRRLKLLWIPRSSLQPLPITTTLTTDRSQMSPALGWFQATLKLCNKSCVAKIK' A
#
# COMPACT_ATOMS: atom_id res chain seq x y z
N MET A 1 -3.74 3.53 -10.16
CA MET A 1 -2.72 2.69 -9.52
C MET A 1 -2.14 1.87 -10.65
N LEU A 2 -0.82 1.74 -10.71
CA LEU A 2 -0.17 0.92 -11.72
C LEU A 2 -0.07 -0.50 -11.13
N PRO A 3 -0.56 -1.54 -11.83
CA PRO A 3 -0.21 -2.91 -11.46
C PRO A 3 1.28 -3.10 -11.72
N ASP A 4 2.06 -3.23 -10.65
CA ASP A 4 3.51 -3.38 -10.69
C ASP A 4 3.88 -4.73 -10.11
N THR A 5 4.24 -5.68 -10.99
CA THR A 5 4.65 -7.03 -10.59
C THR A 5 6.07 -7.06 -10.02
N GLY A 6 6.85 -5.99 -10.20
CA GLY A 6 8.19 -5.85 -9.63
C GLY A 6 8.20 -5.26 -8.22
N ALA A 7 7.05 -4.78 -7.73
CA ALA A 7 6.92 -4.23 -6.40
C ALA A 7 6.35 -5.28 -5.42
N ASP A 8 7.06 -5.51 -4.32
CA ASP A 8 6.61 -6.40 -3.24
C ASP A 8 5.36 -5.86 -2.53
N VAL A 9 5.13 -4.54 -2.59
CA VAL A 9 4.05 -3.84 -1.90
C VAL A 9 3.38 -2.82 -2.80
N THR A 10 2.09 -2.57 -2.54
CA THR A 10 1.31 -1.57 -3.29
C THR A 10 1.39 -0.21 -2.61
N LEU A 11 2.02 0.77 -3.27
CA LEU A 11 2.15 2.12 -2.73
C LEU A 11 0.93 3.00 -3.05
N ILE A 12 0.38 3.64 -2.01
CA ILE A 12 -0.74 4.58 -2.13
C ILE A 12 -0.32 5.95 -1.61
N GLY A 13 -0.27 6.92 -2.52
CA GLY A 13 0.04 8.30 -2.16
C GLY A 13 -1.06 8.96 -1.31
N ILE A 14 -0.67 9.94 -0.49
CA ILE A 14 -1.54 10.62 0.48
C ILE A 14 -2.79 11.27 -0.15
N ARG A 15 -2.68 11.74 -1.40
CA ARG A 15 -3.80 12.30 -2.15
C ARG A 15 -4.85 11.23 -2.47
N ARG A 16 -4.41 9.99 -2.74
CA ARG A 16 -5.32 8.86 -2.98
C ARG A 16 -6.03 8.39 -1.72
N LEU A 17 -5.40 8.47 -0.54
CA LEU A 17 -6.08 8.17 0.72
C LEU A 17 -7.33 9.06 0.90
N LYS A 18 -7.22 10.35 0.58
CA LYS A 18 -8.37 11.27 0.60
C LYS A 18 -9.48 10.86 -0.36
N LEU A 19 -9.12 10.47 -1.60
CA LEU A 19 -10.09 10.00 -2.59
C LEU A 19 -10.81 8.71 -2.17
N LEU A 20 -10.11 7.84 -1.43
CA LEU A 20 -10.65 6.60 -0.90
C LEU A 20 -11.40 6.78 0.44
N TRP A 21 -11.47 8.02 0.96
CA TRP A 21 -12.06 8.33 2.26
C TRP A 21 -11.43 7.54 3.42
N ILE A 22 -10.14 7.24 3.31
CA ILE A 22 -9.39 6.52 4.34
C ILE A 22 -8.70 7.56 5.24
N PRO A 23 -9.12 7.72 6.50
CA PRO A 23 -8.47 8.64 7.41
C PRO A 23 -7.08 8.11 7.79
N ARG A 24 -6.10 9.00 7.97
CA ARG A 24 -4.75 8.58 8.38
C ARG A 24 -4.74 7.84 9.73
N SER A 25 -5.67 8.16 10.61
CA SER A 25 -5.83 7.51 11.92
C SER A 25 -6.28 6.05 11.83
N SER A 26 -6.82 5.60 10.70
CA SER A 26 -7.15 4.19 10.50
C SER A 26 -5.98 3.37 9.95
N LEU A 27 -4.84 4.01 9.67
CA LEU A 27 -3.64 3.30 9.23
C LEU A 27 -3.01 2.60 10.44
N GLN A 28 -2.67 1.33 10.26
CA GLN A 28 -1.91 0.58 11.24
C GLN A 28 -0.42 0.90 11.11
N PRO A 29 0.34 0.85 12.22
CA PRO A 29 1.78 1.08 12.17
C PRO A 29 2.46 0.02 11.28
N LEU A 30 3.40 0.45 10.46
CA LEU A 30 4.29 -0.48 9.76
C LEU A 30 5.35 -0.99 10.73
N PRO A 31 5.76 -2.27 10.65
CA PRO A 31 7.01 -2.69 11.24
C PRO A 31 8.17 -1.88 10.63
N ILE A 32 9.18 -1.58 11.44
CA ILE A 32 10.38 -0.85 10.99
C ILE A 32 11.20 -1.82 10.13
N THR A 33 10.85 -1.90 8.85
CA THR A 33 11.59 -2.65 7.83
C THR A 33 12.06 -1.69 6.76
N THR A 34 13.35 -1.72 6.44
CA THR A 34 13.91 -0.95 5.33
C THR A 34 13.36 -1.50 4.01
N THR A 35 12.57 -0.69 3.29
CA THR A 35 12.13 -1.00 1.92
C THR A 35 13.17 -0.47 0.96
N LEU A 36 13.62 -1.32 0.04
CA LEU A 36 14.60 -0.94 -0.97
C LEU A 36 13.90 -0.71 -2.31
N THR A 37 14.34 0.30 -3.04
CA THR A 37 13.98 0.51 -4.43
C THR A 37 14.84 -0.36 -5.35
N THR A 38 14.51 -0.40 -6.64
CA THR A 38 15.24 -1.20 -7.64
C THR A 38 16.71 -0.80 -7.79
N ASP A 39 17.05 0.47 -7.54
CA ASP A 39 18.42 1.00 -7.48
C ASP A 39 19.11 0.75 -6.13
N ARG A 40 18.49 -0.03 -5.22
CA ARG A 40 18.95 -0.35 -3.85
C ARG A 40 19.03 0.86 -2.92
N SER A 41 18.47 2.00 -3.29
CA SER A 41 18.31 3.11 -2.35
C SER A 41 17.17 2.81 -1.36
N GLN A 42 17.22 3.46 -0.20
CA GLN A 42 16.18 3.29 0.81
C GLN A 42 14.97 4.15 0.47
N MET A 43 13.80 3.52 0.46
CA MET A 43 12.56 4.25 0.34
C MET A 43 12.25 4.96 1.66
N SER A 44 11.65 6.15 1.58
CA SER A 44 11.07 6.80 2.76
C SER A 44 10.02 5.88 3.40
N PRO A 45 9.94 5.82 4.73
CA PRO A 45 8.99 4.95 5.40
C PRO A 45 7.55 5.34 5.05
N ALA A 46 6.71 4.33 4.84
CA ALA A 46 5.28 4.55 4.65
C ALA A 46 4.64 5.10 5.93
N LEU A 47 3.53 5.84 5.78
CA LEU A 47 2.77 6.39 6.92
C LEU A 47 2.12 5.32 7.79
N GLY A 48 1.92 4.13 7.22
CA GLY A 48 1.21 3.01 7.81
C GLY A 48 0.56 2.16 6.71
N TRP A 49 -0.12 1.10 7.11
CA TRP A 49 -0.76 0.16 6.21
C TRP A 49 -2.24 -0.02 6.56
N PHE A 50 -3.01 -0.52 5.61
CA PHE A 50 -4.39 -0.93 5.83
C PHE A 50 -4.70 -2.10 4.92
N GLN A 51 -5.55 -3.01 5.37
CA GLN A 51 -6.02 -4.11 4.53
C GLN A 51 -7.18 -3.61 3.66
N ALA A 52 -7.13 -3.90 2.35
CA ALA A 52 -8.26 -3.66 1.46
C ALA A 52 -8.57 -4.90 0.63
N THR A 53 -9.86 -5.18 0.49
CA THR A 53 -10.35 -6.24 -0.39
C THR A 53 -10.43 -5.70 -1.81
N LEU A 54 -9.65 -6.25 -2.73
CA LEU A 54 -9.73 -5.91 -4.14
C LEU A 54 -10.83 -6.77 -4.78
N LYS A 55 -11.83 -6.12 -5.38
CA LYS A 55 -12.81 -6.80 -6.22
C LYS A 55 -12.25 -6.89 -7.64
N LEU A 56 -12.02 -8.11 -8.12
CA LEU A 56 -11.55 -8.36 -9.48
C LEU A 56 -12.75 -8.89 -10.29
N CYS A 57 -13.53 -7.98 -10.89
CA CYS A 57 -14.83 -8.32 -11.49
C CYS A 57 -15.70 -9.18 -10.54
N ASN A 58 -16.60 -10.05 -11.04
CA ASN A 58 -17.54 -10.87 -10.25
C ASN A 58 -16.91 -11.84 -9.21
N LYS A 59 -15.62 -11.73 -8.89
CA LYS A 59 -14.94 -12.50 -7.85
C LYS A 59 -14.24 -11.57 -6.86
N SER A 60 -14.53 -11.76 -5.58
CA SER A 60 -13.86 -11.05 -4.48
C SER A 60 -12.60 -11.80 -4.06
N CYS A 61 -11.46 -11.11 -4.02
CA CYS A 61 -10.18 -11.67 -3.57
C CYS A 61 -9.69 -10.89 -2.34
N VAL A 62 -9.28 -11.59 -1.29
CA VAL A 62 -8.64 -10.94 -0.12
C VAL A 62 -7.20 -10.62 -0.51
N ALA A 63 -6.89 -9.33 -0.65
CA ALA A 63 -5.52 -8.87 -0.87
C ALA A 63 -4.97 -8.31 0.44
N LYS A 64 -3.74 -8.68 0.77
CA LYS A 64 -3.02 -8.11 1.90
C LYS A 64 -2.19 -6.94 1.37
N ILE A 65 -2.68 -5.73 1.58
CA ILE A 65 -1.93 -4.51 1.29
C ILE A 65 -1.09 -4.23 2.54
N LYS A 66 0.23 -4.37 2.43
CA LYS A 66 1.20 -4.02 3.45
C LYS A 66 1.87 -2.70 3.08
#